data_AF-A0A288DCW2-F1
#
_entry.id   AF-A0A288DCW2-F1
#
_cell.length_a   1.000
_cell.length_b   1.000
_cell.length_c   1.000
_cell.angle_alpha   90.00
_cell.angle_beta   90.00
_cell.angle_gamma   90.00
#
_symmetry.space_group_name_H-M   'P 1'
#
loop_
_entity.id
_entity.type
_entity.pdbx_description
1 polymer ?
#
loop_
_entity_poly.entity_id
_entity_poly.type
_entity_poly.pdbx_seq_one_letter_code
_entity_poly.pdbx_strand_id
1 'polypeptide(L)'
;MKYVKYLLVVLFLTFGTVQTSFSRFEEKLYCDITKDRIVISLDNKKFYTCKVYIRYIELQMKKVYKDILLIQKYVDKKQDLGYWNPLKSEKVVLLNLLQNMRLNIIAHTKTFENNLLETSKRYFLDSITVYKKELNELLTEFSELQTPLGKKYVSLVEQQLSVINNIAKSTTFEGLNINIERYVYLKQLIPGK
;
A
#
# COMPACT_ATOMS: atom_id res chain seq x y z
N MET A 1 2.65 -40.76 -10.95
CA MET A 1 2.94 -39.31 -10.91
C MET A 1 1.66 -38.45 -10.76
N LYS A 2 0.89 -38.54 -9.65
CA LYS A 2 -0.31 -37.68 -9.44
C LYS A 2 -0.26 -36.78 -8.21
N TYR A 3 0.70 -36.98 -7.30
CA TYR A 3 0.76 -36.26 -6.02
C TYR A 3 1.50 -34.91 -6.08
N VAL A 4 2.34 -34.69 -7.10
CA VAL A 4 3.20 -33.50 -7.19
C VAL A 4 2.42 -32.22 -7.55
N LYS A 5 1.26 -32.33 -8.22
CA LYS A 5 0.43 -31.16 -8.58
C LYS A 5 -0.40 -30.59 -7.42
N TYR A 6 -0.61 -31.35 -6.34
CA TYR A 6 -1.46 -30.93 -5.21
C TYR A 6 -0.69 -30.20 -4.10
N LEU A 7 0.63 -30.36 -4.04
CA LEU A 7 1.47 -29.69 -3.04
C LEU A 7 1.56 -28.16 -3.25
N LEU A 8 1.42 -27.71 -4.50
CA LEU A 8 1.41 -26.28 -4.86
C LEU A 8 0.19 -25.52 -4.29
N VAL A 9 -0.93 -26.22 -4.08
CA VAL A 9 -2.17 -25.60 -3.56
C VAL A 9 -2.09 -25.43 -2.04
N VAL A 10 -1.30 -26.26 -1.34
CA VAL A 10 -1.13 -26.22 0.12
C VAL A 10 -0.20 -25.09 0.57
N LEU A 11 0.79 -24.72 -0.27
CA LEU A 11 1.83 -23.73 0.07
C LEU A 11 1.36 -22.26 0.06
N PHE A 12 0.20 -21.94 -0.54
CA PHE A 12 -0.23 -20.54 -0.71
C PHE A 12 -1.15 -19.98 0.40
N LEU A 13 -1.59 -20.81 1.35
CA LEU A 13 -2.37 -20.35 2.51
C LEU A 13 -1.48 -19.83 3.66
N THR A 14 -0.15 -20.05 3.61
CA THR A 14 0.78 -19.71 4.70
C THR A 14 1.77 -18.58 4.37
N PHE A 15 1.82 -18.03 3.15
CA PHE A 15 2.48 -16.74 2.90
C PHE A 15 1.54 -15.57 3.26
N GLY A 16 1.00 -15.64 4.47
CA GLY A 16 0.69 -14.45 5.24
C GLY A 16 1.96 -14.05 5.98
N THR A 17 2.67 -13.06 5.45
CA THR A 17 3.55 -12.11 6.18
C THR A 17 4.39 -11.31 5.17
N VAL A 18 3.74 -10.44 4.41
CA VAL A 18 4.34 -9.12 4.21
C VAL A 18 3.42 -8.15 4.92
N GLN A 19 3.45 -8.27 6.25
CA GLN A 19 2.78 -7.36 7.16
C GLN A 19 3.86 -6.37 7.61
N THR A 20 4.04 -5.31 6.83
CA THR A 20 4.84 -4.17 7.26
C THR A 20 4.08 -2.88 6.95
N SER A 21 3.53 -2.33 8.04
CA SER A 21 3.35 -0.90 8.34
C SER A 21 2.41 -0.03 7.47
N PHE A 22 1.09 -0.26 7.41
CA PHE A 22 0.16 0.71 6.77
C PHE A 22 -1.31 0.72 7.26
N SER A 23 -1.61 0.30 8.50
CA SER A 23 -3.01 0.06 8.93
C SER A 23 -3.97 1.26 8.81
N ARG A 24 -3.49 2.51 8.76
CA ARG A 24 -4.34 3.71 8.66
C ARG A 24 -4.72 4.13 7.24
N PHE A 25 -3.96 3.75 6.22
CA PHE A 25 -4.21 4.22 4.84
C PHE A 25 -5.07 3.23 4.05
N GLU A 26 -4.86 1.91 4.25
CA GLU A 26 -5.73 0.85 3.71
C GLU A 26 -7.20 1.02 4.10
N GLU A 27 -7.48 1.62 5.26
CA GLU A 27 -8.84 1.87 5.74
C GLU A 27 -9.60 2.93 4.93
N LYS A 28 -8.90 3.74 4.15
CA LYS A 28 -9.48 4.83 3.34
C LYS A 28 -9.42 4.58 1.83
N LEU A 29 -9.03 3.37 1.41
CA LEU A 29 -9.04 2.97 0.01
C LEU A 29 -10.35 2.28 -0.35
N TYR A 30 -10.96 2.75 -1.43
CA TYR A 30 -12.22 2.26 -1.99
C TYR A 30 -11.97 1.54 -3.31
N CYS A 31 -12.60 0.40 -3.51
CA CYS A 31 -12.38 -0.47 -4.67
C CYS A 31 -13.66 -0.68 -5.48
N ASP A 32 -13.61 -0.37 -6.78
CA ASP A 32 -14.59 -0.82 -7.78
C ASP A 32 -14.01 -2.00 -8.54
N ILE A 33 -14.67 -3.16 -8.46
CA ILE A 33 -14.16 -4.41 -9.00
C ILE A 33 -15.18 -4.97 -9.96
N THR A 34 -14.73 -5.09 -11.20
CA THR A 34 -15.45 -5.79 -12.26
C THR A 34 -14.65 -7.02 -12.67
N LYS A 35 -15.20 -7.83 -13.57
CA LYS A 35 -14.53 -9.03 -14.08
C LYS A 35 -13.19 -8.71 -14.76
N ASP A 36 -13.08 -7.54 -15.40
CA ASP A 36 -11.98 -7.20 -16.31
C ASP A 36 -11.12 -6.02 -15.82
N ARG A 37 -11.58 -5.25 -14.81
CA ARG A 37 -10.85 -4.10 -14.26
C ARG A 37 -11.08 -3.94 -12.76
N ILE A 38 -10.04 -3.42 -12.09
CA ILE A 38 -10.07 -2.96 -10.71
C ILE A 38 -9.72 -1.48 -10.70
N VAL A 39 -10.60 -0.66 -10.15
CA VAL A 39 -10.36 0.78 -9.94
C VAL A 39 -10.23 1.02 -8.44
N ILE A 40 -9.15 1.70 -8.05
CA ILE A 40 -8.87 2.04 -6.64
C ILE A 40 -8.90 3.55 -6.52
N SER A 41 -9.61 4.04 -5.51
CA SER A 41 -9.88 5.45 -5.29
C SER A 41 -9.78 5.81 -3.82
N LEU A 42 -9.56 7.10 -3.56
CA LEU A 42 -9.70 7.72 -2.23
C LEU A 42 -11.11 8.31 -2.03
N ASP A 43 -11.91 8.43 -3.10
CA ASP A 43 -13.26 8.99 -3.06
C ASP A 43 -14.29 7.92 -2.71
N ASN A 44 -15.12 8.21 -1.70
CA ASN A 44 -16.16 7.36 -1.12
C ASN A 44 -17.40 7.19 -2.03
N LYS A 45 -17.42 7.76 -3.24
CA LYS A 45 -18.70 8.02 -3.93
C LYS A 45 -19.54 6.82 -4.35
N LYS A 46 -19.14 5.54 -4.18
CA LYS A 46 -20.01 4.36 -4.43
C LYS A 46 -19.51 2.96 -4.04
N PHE A 47 -18.42 2.80 -3.29
CA PHE A 47 -17.72 1.49 -3.22
C PHE A 47 -17.45 0.97 -1.80
N TYR A 48 -17.28 -0.35 -1.66
CA TYR A 48 -16.79 -0.96 -0.42
C TYR A 48 -15.30 -0.63 -0.22
N THR A 49 -14.86 -0.52 1.03
CA THR A 49 -13.43 -0.38 1.30
C THR A 49 -12.69 -1.62 0.80
N CYS A 50 -11.51 -1.42 0.19
CA CYS A 50 -10.70 -2.52 -0.33
C CYS A 50 -10.43 -3.58 0.76
N LYS A 51 -10.22 -3.14 2.01
CA LYS A 51 -10.08 -4.00 3.19
C LYS A 51 -11.28 -4.94 3.40
N VAL A 52 -12.50 -4.42 3.35
CA VAL A 52 -13.72 -5.22 3.51
C VAL A 52 -13.86 -6.21 2.36
N TYR A 53 -13.55 -5.78 1.14
CA TYR A 53 -13.68 -6.64 -0.04
C TYR A 53 -12.64 -7.76 -0.10
N ILE A 54 -11.37 -7.48 0.25
CA ILE A 54 -10.32 -8.50 0.38
C ILE A 54 -10.76 -9.54 1.41
N ARG A 55 -11.26 -9.11 2.57
CA ARG A 55 -11.76 -10.01 3.61
C ARG A 55 -12.93 -10.86 3.11
N TYR A 56 -13.83 -10.29 2.32
CA TYR A 56 -14.92 -11.03 1.68
C TYR A 56 -14.39 -12.12 0.75
N ILE A 57 -13.44 -11.81 -0.15
CA ILE A 57 -12.84 -12.80 -1.05
C ILE A 57 -12.16 -13.92 -0.26
N GLU A 58 -11.41 -13.58 0.78
CA GLU A 58 -10.74 -14.57 1.62
C GLU A 58 -11.72 -15.55 2.28
N LEU A 59 -12.88 -15.05 2.73
CA LEU A 59 -13.94 -15.89 3.26
C LEU A 59 -14.55 -16.81 2.18
N GLN A 60 -14.77 -16.29 0.97
CA GLN A 60 -15.28 -17.10 -0.14
C GLN A 60 -14.29 -18.19 -0.55
N MET A 61 -12.99 -17.86 -0.66
CA MET A 61 -11.94 -18.84 -0.94
C MET A 61 -11.92 -19.96 0.11
N LYS A 62 -12.00 -19.62 1.40
CA LYS A 62 -12.06 -20.61 2.49
C LYS A 62 -13.29 -21.50 2.38
N LYS A 63 -14.45 -20.96 2.00
CA LYS A 63 -15.69 -21.74 1.82
C LYS A 63 -15.55 -22.71 0.65
N VAL A 64 -15.12 -22.23 -0.52
CA VAL A 64 -14.95 -23.06 -1.72
C VAL A 64 -13.89 -24.15 -1.49
N TYR A 65 -12.82 -23.84 -0.77
CA TYR A 65 -11.81 -24.83 -0.41
C TYR A 65 -12.38 -25.96 0.46
N LYS A 66 -13.20 -25.64 1.46
CA LYS A 66 -13.91 -26.65 2.27
C LYS A 66 -14.82 -27.53 1.41
N ASP A 67 -15.55 -26.95 0.46
CA ASP A 67 -16.40 -27.70 -0.47
C ASP A 67 -15.55 -28.69 -1.30
N ILE A 68 -14.41 -28.27 -1.82
CA ILE A 68 -13.49 -29.13 -2.60
C ILE A 68 -13.00 -30.32 -1.77
N LEU A 69 -12.58 -30.08 -0.52
CA LEU A 69 -12.14 -31.16 0.39
C LEU A 69 -13.26 -32.17 0.67
N LEU A 70 -14.49 -31.68 0.84
CA LEU A 70 -15.64 -32.54 1.05
C LEU A 70 -15.93 -33.42 -0.18
N ILE A 71 -15.89 -32.83 -1.38
CA ILE A 71 -16.04 -33.57 -2.65
C ILE A 71 -14.95 -34.63 -2.80
N GLN A 72 -13.70 -34.29 -2.49
CA GLN A 72 -12.58 -35.26 -2.51
C GLN A 72 -12.86 -36.44 -1.56
N LYS A 73 -13.33 -36.17 -0.35
CA LYS A 73 -13.70 -37.23 0.60
C LYS A 73 -14.81 -38.15 0.08
N TYR A 74 -15.80 -37.63 -0.65
CA TYR A 74 -16.86 -38.44 -1.25
C TYR A 74 -16.37 -39.27 -2.45
N VAL A 75 -15.47 -38.69 -3.27
CA VAL A 75 -14.77 -39.39 -4.36
C VAL A 75 -13.95 -40.56 -3.82
N ASP A 76 -13.19 -40.34 -2.74
CA ASP A 76 -12.37 -41.38 -2.11
C ASP A 76 -13.22 -42.54 -1.56
N LYS A 77 -14.49 -42.28 -1.22
CA LYS A 77 -15.47 -43.29 -0.80
C LYS A 77 -16.11 -44.06 -1.97
N LYS A 78 -15.62 -43.92 -3.21
CA LYS A 78 -16.13 -44.55 -4.44
C LYS A 78 -17.59 -44.20 -4.80
N GLN A 79 -18.13 -43.09 -4.32
CA GLN A 79 -19.46 -42.63 -4.72
C GLN A 79 -19.41 -41.99 -6.11
N ASP A 80 -20.42 -42.27 -6.93
CA ASP A 80 -20.60 -41.94 -8.36
C ASP A 80 -19.63 -40.87 -8.93
N LEU A 81 -18.47 -41.34 -9.41
CA LEU A 81 -17.39 -40.49 -9.90
C LEU A 81 -17.82 -39.63 -11.11
N GLY A 82 -18.79 -40.10 -11.90
CA GLY A 82 -19.30 -39.39 -13.07
C GLY A 82 -20.00 -38.09 -12.69
N TYR A 83 -20.77 -38.12 -11.61
CA TYR A 83 -21.48 -36.95 -11.08
C TYR A 83 -20.56 -35.95 -10.38
N TRP A 84 -19.57 -36.42 -9.62
CA TRP A 84 -18.73 -35.55 -8.77
C TRP A 84 -17.56 -34.87 -9.51
N ASN A 85 -17.05 -35.46 -10.58
CA ASN A 85 -15.91 -34.90 -11.32
C ASN A 85 -16.19 -33.53 -11.94
N PRO A 86 -17.34 -33.29 -12.63
CA PRO A 86 -17.70 -31.97 -13.15
C PRO A 86 -17.79 -30.92 -12.04
N LEU A 87 -18.50 -31.24 -10.95
CA LEU A 87 -18.68 -30.34 -9.81
C LEU A 87 -17.34 -29.96 -9.16
N LYS A 88 -16.43 -30.92 -8.98
CA LYS A 88 -15.07 -30.67 -8.48
C LYS A 88 -14.32 -29.71 -9.40
N SER A 89 -14.39 -29.92 -10.71
CA SER A 89 -13.74 -29.08 -11.70
C SER A 89 -14.23 -27.63 -11.62
N GLU A 90 -15.56 -27.43 -11.59
CA GLU A 90 -16.17 -26.11 -11.47
C GLU A 90 -15.76 -25.36 -10.20
N LYS A 91 -15.71 -26.06 -9.06
CA LYS A 91 -15.28 -25.46 -7.78
C LYS A 91 -13.82 -25.06 -7.79
N VAL A 92 -12.95 -25.86 -8.42
CA VAL A 92 -11.52 -25.51 -8.59
C VAL A 92 -11.36 -24.29 -9.49
N VAL A 93 -12.12 -24.21 -10.60
CA VAL A 93 -12.11 -23.04 -11.48
C VAL A 93 -12.53 -21.78 -10.73
N LEU A 94 -13.60 -21.85 -9.92
CA LEU A 94 -14.05 -20.73 -9.10
C LEU A 94 -12.99 -20.31 -8.07
N LEU A 95 -12.34 -21.26 -7.40
CA LEU A 95 -11.26 -20.95 -6.44
C LEU A 95 -10.12 -20.19 -7.11
N ASN A 96 -9.67 -20.65 -8.28
CA ASN A 96 -8.61 -19.99 -9.04
C ASN A 96 -9.01 -18.56 -9.44
N LEU A 97 -10.28 -18.37 -9.86
CA LEU A 97 -10.80 -17.05 -10.19
C LEU A 97 -10.80 -16.10 -8.98
N LEU A 98 -11.27 -16.57 -7.82
CA LEU A 98 -11.27 -15.77 -6.58
C LEU A 98 -9.84 -15.43 -6.12
N GLN A 99 -8.90 -16.37 -6.26
CA GLN A 99 -7.49 -16.13 -5.92
C GLN A 99 -6.86 -15.09 -6.84
N ASN A 100 -7.11 -15.17 -8.14
CA ASN A 100 -6.63 -14.17 -9.11
C ASN A 100 -7.21 -12.79 -8.82
N MET A 101 -8.51 -12.69 -8.48
CA MET A 101 -9.12 -11.43 -8.06
C MET A 101 -8.43 -10.85 -6.83
N ARG A 102 -8.17 -11.67 -5.79
CA ARG A 102 -7.46 -11.22 -4.58
C ARG A 102 -6.07 -10.66 -4.91
N LEU A 103 -5.29 -11.38 -5.72
CA LEU A 103 -3.94 -10.95 -6.11
C LEU A 103 -3.97 -9.66 -6.92
N ASN A 104 -4.90 -9.53 -7.86
CA ASN A 104 -5.04 -8.31 -8.66
C ASN A 104 -5.39 -7.10 -7.78
N ILE A 105 -6.31 -7.25 -6.81
CA ILE A 105 -6.64 -6.15 -5.88
C ILE A 105 -5.38 -5.71 -5.13
N ILE A 106 -4.65 -6.66 -4.52
CA ILE A 106 -3.43 -6.35 -3.75
C ILE A 106 -2.38 -5.63 -4.62
N ALA A 107 -2.16 -6.11 -5.85
CA ALA A 107 -1.20 -5.52 -6.77
C ALA A 107 -1.59 -4.09 -7.16
N HIS A 108 -2.85 -3.87 -7.58
CA HIS A 108 -3.35 -2.55 -7.94
C HIS A 108 -3.34 -1.58 -6.75
N THR A 109 -3.65 -2.06 -5.53
CA THR A 109 -3.60 -1.25 -4.30
C THR A 109 -2.19 -0.72 -4.09
N LYS A 110 -1.20 -1.61 -4.14
CA LYS A 110 0.20 -1.24 -3.96
C LYS A 110 0.68 -0.24 -5.02
N THR A 111 0.31 -0.45 -6.28
CA THR A 111 0.63 0.50 -7.36
C THR A 111 -0.02 1.86 -7.13
N PHE A 112 -1.29 1.89 -6.75
CA PHE A 112 -2.01 3.13 -6.44
C PHE A 112 -1.35 3.88 -5.27
N GLU A 113 -1.03 3.19 -4.18
CA GLU A 113 -0.38 3.77 -3.01
C GLU A 113 0.98 4.37 -3.34
N ASN A 114 1.82 3.65 -4.09
CA ASN A 114 3.12 4.16 -4.54
C ASN A 114 2.95 5.39 -5.42
N ASN A 115 2.02 5.36 -6.38
CA ASN A 115 1.76 6.49 -7.25
C ASN A 115 1.25 7.71 -6.48
N LEU A 116 0.35 7.50 -5.51
CA LEU A 116 -0.16 8.56 -4.66
C LEU A 116 0.97 9.15 -3.80
N LEU A 117 1.85 8.31 -3.25
CA LEU A 117 2.99 8.76 -2.44
C LEU A 117 3.94 9.63 -3.28
N GLU A 118 4.34 9.13 -4.44
CA GLU A 118 5.23 9.87 -5.35
C GLU A 118 4.60 11.17 -5.84
N THR A 119 3.31 11.14 -6.18
CA THR A 119 2.58 12.34 -6.61
C THR A 119 2.47 13.36 -5.48
N SER A 120 2.18 12.91 -4.25
CA SER A 120 2.09 13.77 -3.06
C SER A 120 3.45 14.40 -2.74
N LYS A 121 4.54 13.61 -2.78
CA LYS A 121 5.91 14.11 -2.62
C LYS A 121 6.24 15.16 -3.66
N ARG A 122 5.98 14.86 -4.94
CA ARG A 122 6.27 15.77 -6.05
C ARG A 122 5.51 17.09 -5.89
N TYR A 123 4.20 17.03 -5.70
CA TYR A 123 3.36 18.21 -5.51
C TYR A 123 3.85 19.07 -4.33
N PHE A 124 4.17 18.44 -3.20
CA PHE A 124 4.69 19.15 -2.04
C PHE A 124 6.03 19.82 -2.34
N LEU A 125 7.01 19.09 -2.88
CA LEU A 125 8.34 19.61 -3.20
C LEU A 125 8.29 20.74 -4.23
N ASP A 126 7.46 20.60 -5.26
CA ASP A 126 7.23 21.64 -6.26
C ASP A 126 6.70 22.91 -5.60
N SER A 127 5.72 22.77 -4.68
CA SER A 127 5.12 23.90 -3.96
C SER A 127 6.09 24.66 -3.05
N ILE A 128 7.19 24.03 -2.62
CA ILE A 128 8.19 24.63 -1.74
C ILE A 128 9.52 24.94 -2.43
N THR A 129 9.59 24.80 -3.77
CA THR A 129 10.85 24.94 -4.52
C THR A 129 11.48 26.33 -4.35
N VAL A 130 10.67 27.39 -4.43
CA VAL A 130 11.14 28.77 -4.22
C VAL A 130 11.71 28.94 -2.81
N TYR A 131 10.98 28.47 -1.80
CA TYR A 131 11.42 28.54 -0.42
C TYR A 131 12.71 27.75 -0.16
N LYS A 132 12.88 26.59 -0.81
CA LYS A 132 14.12 25.81 -0.74
C LYS A 132 15.31 26.61 -1.29
N LYS A 133 15.10 27.40 -2.35
CA LYS A 133 16.13 28.28 -2.91
C LYS A 133 16.50 29.40 -1.93
N GLU A 134 15.50 30.08 -1.37
CA GLU A 134 15.70 31.12 -0.35
C GLU A 134 16.51 30.59 0.86
N LEU A 135 16.22 29.38 1.33
CA LEU A 135 16.98 28.76 2.42
C LEU A 135 18.47 28.54 2.08
N ASN A 136 18.80 28.15 0.85
CA ASN A 136 20.20 27.98 0.45
C ASN A 136 20.94 29.33 0.35
N GLU A 137 20.25 30.38 -0.08
CA GLU A 137 20.79 31.74 -0.12
C GLU A 137 21.07 32.25 1.30
N LEU A 138 20.09 32.13 2.21
CA LEU A 138 20.26 32.49 3.63
C LEU A 138 21.40 31.74 4.31
N LEU A 139 21.58 30.46 3.98
CA LEU A 139 22.66 29.65 4.54
C LEU A 139 24.04 30.19 4.14
N THR A 140 24.15 30.75 2.94
CA THR A 140 25.38 31.39 2.45
C THR A 140 25.62 32.70 3.19
N GLU A 141 24.61 33.58 3.27
CA GLU A 141 24.69 34.87 3.96
C GLU A 141 25.03 34.75 5.45
N PHE A 142 24.38 33.83 6.17
CA PHE A 142 24.63 33.66 7.60
C PHE A 142 25.90 32.88 7.93
N SER A 143 26.43 32.08 7.00
CA SER A 143 27.72 31.39 7.20
C SER A 143 28.89 32.37 7.33
N GLU A 144 28.78 33.54 6.71
CA GLU A 144 29.75 34.63 6.78
C GLU A 144 29.68 35.39 8.12
N LEU A 145 28.49 35.41 8.74
CA LEU A 145 28.22 36.08 10.01
C LEU A 145 28.47 35.13 11.18
N GLN A 146 29.73 35.05 11.66
CA GLN A 146 30.13 34.21 12.79
C GLN A 146 29.60 34.63 14.19
N THR A 147 28.41 35.23 14.26
CA THR A 147 27.76 35.61 15.52
C THR A 147 27.04 34.41 16.16
N PRO A 148 26.86 34.38 17.50
CA PRO A 148 26.09 33.32 18.18
C PRO A 148 24.66 33.19 17.65
N LEU A 149 24.03 34.31 17.31
CA LEU A 149 22.70 34.34 16.71
C LEU A 149 22.73 33.74 15.30
N GLY A 150 23.68 34.15 14.46
CA GLY A 150 23.90 33.60 13.12
C GLY A 150 24.08 32.07 13.14
N LYS A 151 24.89 31.55 14.07
CA LYS A 151 25.08 30.09 14.25
C LYS A 151 23.77 29.36 14.56
N LYS A 152 22.89 29.95 15.37
CA LYS A 152 21.56 29.38 15.66
C LYS A 152 20.68 29.34 14.41
N TYR A 153 20.68 30.42 13.61
CA TYR A 153 19.93 30.47 12.35
C TYR A 153 20.45 29.48 11.31
N VAL A 154 21.77 29.38 11.13
CA VAL A 154 22.39 28.39 10.23
C VAL A 154 21.92 26.99 10.61
N SER A 155 21.95 26.62 11.89
CA SER A 155 21.48 25.31 12.34
C SER A 155 19.99 25.06 12.04
N LEU A 156 19.13 26.07 12.18
CA LEU A 156 17.70 25.94 11.85
C LEU A 156 17.48 25.77 10.34
N VAL A 157 18.21 26.52 9.51
CA VAL A 157 18.15 26.43 8.04
C VAL A 157 18.67 25.07 7.56
N GLU A 158 19.78 24.58 8.10
CA GLU A 158 20.31 23.23 7.82
C GLU A 158 19.31 22.14 8.20
N GLN A 159 18.68 22.26 9.37
CA GLN A 159 17.63 21.34 9.80
C GLN A 159 16.44 21.38 8.84
N GLN A 160 16.03 22.56 8.38
CA GLN A 160 14.92 22.71 7.45
C GLN A 160 15.24 22.08 6.09
N LEU A 161 16.43 22.31 5.54
CA LEU A 161 16.90 21.68 4.30
C LEU A 161 17.02 20.15 4.44
N SER A 162 17.49 19.67 5.59
CA SER A 162 17.55 18.25 5.92
C SER A 162 16.15 17.61 5.92
N VAL A 163 15.16 18.27 6.54
CA VAL A 163 13.77 17.81 6.51
C VAL A 163 13.20 17.78 5.10
N ILE A 164 13.45 18.80 4.26
CA ILE A 164 13.06 18.80 2.85
C ILE A 164 13.66 17.59 2.10
N ASN A 165 14.93 17.27 2.37
CA ASN A 165 15.56 16.08 1.78
C ASN A 165 14.95 14.76 2.29
N ASN A 166 14.54 14.71 3.56
CA ASN A 166 13.86 13.54 4.13
C ASN A 166 12.45 13.36 3.55
N ILE A 167 11.74 14.44 3.21
CA ILE A 167 10.48 14.39 2.46
C ILE A 167 10.71 13.70 1.10
N ALA A 168 11.73 14.12 0.35
CA ALA A 168 12.06 13.52 -0.94
C ALA A 168 12.42 12.03 -0.84
N LYS A 169 13.13 11.64 0.22
CA LYS A 169 13.56 10.26 0.49
C LYS A 169 12.50 9.38 1.15
N SER A 170 11.35 9.94 1.53
CA SER A 170 10.31 9.18 2.23
C SER A 170 9.78 8.05 1.35
N THR A 171 9.81 6.83 1.90
CA THR A 171 9.31 5.60 1.27
C THR A 171 7.92 5.20 1.75
N THR A 172 7.41 5.87 2.80
CA THR A 172 6.07 5.62 3.37
C THR A 172 5.29 6.92 3.56
N PHE A 173 3.95 6.84 3.54
CA PHE A 173 3.09 7.99 3.86
C PHE A 173 3.26 8.48 5.29
N GLU A 174 3.48 7.57 6.25
CA GLU A 174 3.74 7.94 7.63
C GLU A 174 5.03 8.77 7.74
N GLY A 175 6.12 8.30 7.11
CA GLY A 175 7.38 9.04 7.04
C GLY A 175 7.22 10.39 6.33
N LEU A 176 6.45 10.42 5.24
CA LEU A 176 6.13 11.67 4.55
C LEU A 176 5.41 12.67 5.46
N ASN A 177 4.34 12.24 6.14
CA ASN A 177 3.55 13.10 7.02
C ASN A 177 4.36 13.65 8.20
N ILE A 178 5.14 12.79 8.88
CA ILE A 178 6.02 13.21 9.98
C ILE A 178 7.01 14.29 9.50
N ASN A 179 7.60 14.10 8.31
CA ASN A 179 8.53 15.08 7.76
C ASN A 179 7.83 16.38 7.32
N ILE A 180 6.60 16.32 6.80
CA ILE A 180 5.81 17.52 6.48
C ILE A 180 5.44 18.29 7.75
N GLU A 181 4.98 17.61 8.81
CA GLU A 181 4.67 18.25 10.10
C GLU A 181 5.91 18.94 10.67
N ARG A 182 7.06 18.26 10.61
CA ARG A 182 8.34 18.83 11.04
C ARG A 182 8.76 20.02 10.18
N TYR A 183 8.52 19.97 8.87
CA TYR A 183 8.77 21.10 7.96
C TYR A 183 7.93 22.32 8.35
N VAL A 184 6.64 22.12 8.63
CA VAL A 184 5.72 23.20 9.02
C VAL A 184 6.16 23.82 10.34
N TYR A 185 6.50 23.00 11.33
CA TYR A 185 7.00 23.46 12.62
C TYR A 185 8.29 24.28 12.50
N LEU A 186 9.31 23.73 11.84
CA LEU A 186 10.60 24.41 11.68
C LEU A 186 10.48 25.70 10.86
N LYS A 187 9.59 25.74 9.86
CA LYS A 187 9.31 26.97 9.09
C LYS A 187 8.83 28.12 9.97
N GLN A 188 8.10 27.85 11.05
CA GLN A 188 7.65 28.87 12.01
C GLN A 188 8.79 29.41 12.88
N LEU A 189 9.90 28.67 13.00
CA LEU A 189 11.04 29.02 13.85
C LEU A 189 12.13 29.82 13.12
N ILE A 190 11.98 30.08 11.82
CA ILE A 190 12.93 30.89 11.02
C ILE A 190 12.30 32.28 10.81
N PRO A 191 12.71 33.29 11.62
CA PRO A 191 12.25 34.67 11.49
C PRO A 191 12.45 35.26 10.09
N GLY A 192 11.44 36.01 9.64
CA GLY A 192 11.34 36.53 8.27
C GLY A 192 9.91 36.54 7.70
N LYS A 193 8.92 36.07 8.47
CA LYS A 193 7.49 36.35 8.29
C LYS A 193 6.83 36.58 9.65
#